data_AF-A0A4P6HTR9-F1
#
_entry.id   AF-A0A4P6HTR9-F1
#
_cell.length_a   1.000
_cell.length_b   1.000
_cell.length_c   1.000
_cell.angle_alpha   90.00
_cell.angle_beta   90.00
_cell.angle_gamma   90.00
#
_symmetry.space_group_name_H-M   'P 1'
#
loop_
_entity.id
_entity.type
_entity.pdbx_description
1 polymer ?
#
loop_
_entity_poly.entity_id
_entity_poly.type
_entity_poly.pdbx_seq_one_letter_code
_entity_poly.pdbx_strand_id
1 'polypeptide(L)' 'MIVDRHSVHKVKKVQEWLVEHENKIKLLLLPPYSPELNPDELANQDIKRNIFRDGKAKDKPELM' A
#
# COMPACT_ATOMS: atom_id res chain seq x y z
N MET A 1 6.30 -0.97 -9.31
CA MET A 1 5.60 -0.75 -8.03
C MET A 1 6.61 -0.31 -6.99
N ILE A 2 6.25 0.71 -6.20
CA ILE A 2 7.04 1.21 -5.08
C ILE A 2 6.23 0.87 -3.84
N VAL A 3 6.82 0.17 -2.88
CA VAL A 3 6.11 -0.29 -1.67
C VAL A 3 6.99 -0.07 -0.44
N ASP A 4 6.35 -0.06 0.72
CA ASP A 4 7.04 -0.04 2.00
C ASP A 4 7.80 -1.36 2.27
N ARG A 5 8.39 -1.49 3.45
CA ARG A 5 9.17 -2.69 3.83
C ARG A 5 8.36 -3.73 4.60
N HIS A 6 7.04 -3.75 4.47
CA HIS A 6 6.20 -4.75 5.15
C HIS A 6 6.68 -6.17 4.82
N SER A 7 6.67 -7.06 5.82
CA SER A 7 7.19 -8.43 5.71
C SER A 7 6.58 -9.21 4.54
N VAL A 8 5.30 -8.98 4.22
CA VAL A 8 4.57 -9.58 3.09
C VAL A 8 5.22 -9.29 1.74
N HIS A 9 5.87 -8.14 1.56
CA HIS A 9 6.57 -7.82 0.31
C HIS A 9 7.88 -8.61 0.14
N LYS A 10 8.41 -9.17 1.22
CA LYS A 10 9.69 -9.89 1.26
C LYS A 10 9.52 -11.41 1.30
N VAL A 11 8.31 -11.92 1.45
CA VAL A 11 8.08 -13.37 1.54
C VAL A 11 8.43 -14.05 0.23
N LYS A 12 8.93 -15.28 0.32
CA LYS A 12 9.41 -16.08 -0.81
C LYS A 12 8.39 -16.15 -1.95
N LYS A 13 7.12 -16.42 -1.63
CA LYS A 13 6.03 -16.51 -2.62
C LYS A 13 5.89 -15.24 -3.48
N VAL A 14 6.06 -14.06 -2.88
CA VAL A 14 5.99 -12.79 -3.62
C VAL A 14 7.23 -12.62 -4.50
N GLN A 15 8.41 -12.98 -4.00
CA GLN A 15 9.65 -12.89 -4.77
C GLN A 15 9.64 -13.85 -5.98
N GLU A 16 9.17 -15.08 -5.81
CA GLU A 16 9.01 -16.05 -6.92
C GLU A 16 8.07 -15.52 -7.99
N TRP A 17 6.91 -14.99 -7.60
CA TRP A 17 5.96 -14.39 -8.54
C TRP A 17 6.54 -13.18 -9.27
N LEU A 18 7.36 -12.35 -8.60
CA LEU A 18 8.02 -11.21 -9.23
C LEU A 18 9.05 -11.64 -10.28
N VAL A 19 9.79 -12.72 -10.04
CA VAL A 19 10.74 -13.28 -11.02
C VAL A 19 10.00 -13.77 -12.26
N GLU A 20 8.88 -14.48 -12.10
CA GLU A 20 8.05 -14.93 -13.23
C GLU A 20 7.48 -13.76 -14.06
N HIS A 21 7.36 -12.58 -13.46
CA HIS A 21 6.74 -11.39 -14.07
C HIS A 21 7.72 -10.23 -14.27
N GLU A 22 9.03 -10.48 -14.26
CA GLU A 22 10.06 -9.43 -14.29
C GLU A 22 9.96 -8.49 -15.51
N ASN A 23 9.48 -9.03 -16.65
CA ASN A 23 9.28 -8.27 -17.89
C ASN A 23 8.08 -7.31 -17.85
N LYS A 24 7.23 -7.42 -16.83
CA LYS A 24 6.01 -6.60 -16.66
C LYS A 24 6.08 -5.73 -15.42
N ILE A 25 6.64 -6.26 -14.34
CA ILE A 25 6.54 -5.64 -13.02
C ILE A 25 7.89 -5.71 -12.32
N LYS A 26 8.31 -4.56 -11.79
CA LYS A 26 9.43 -4.44 -10.87
C LYS A 26 8.94 -3.90 -9.53
N LEU A 27 9.36 -4.54 -8.43
CA LEU A 27 9.09 -4.07 -7.08
C LEU A 27 10.30 -3.30 -6.53
N LEU A 28 10.08 -2.09 -6.03
CA LEU A 28 11.07 -1.25 -5.38
C LEU A 28 10.66 -1.06 -3.91
N LEU A 29 11.56 -1.41 -2.99
CA LEU A 29 11.33 -1.22 -1.56
C LEU A 29 11.87 0.14 -1.12
N LEU A 30 11.06 0.90 -0.39
CA LEU A 30 11.48 2.15 0.21
C LEU A 30 12.53 1.95 1.33
N PRO A 31 13.30 2.99 1.69
CA PRO A 31 14.11 2.98 2.90
C PRO A 31 13.26 2.67 4.15
N PRO A 32 13.82 2.04 5.18
CA PRO A 32 13.10 1.78 6.42
C PRO A 32 12.64 3.10 7.05
N TYR A 33 11.42 3.11 7.60
CA TYR A 33 10.85 4.26 8.32
C TYR A 33 10.75 5.56 7.49
N SER A 34 10.55 5.46 6.17
CA SER A 34 10.33 6.60 5.27
C SER A 34 8.90 6.67 4.72
N PRO A 35 7.87 6.89 5.56
CA PRO A 35 6.48 7.00 5.11
C PRO A 35 6.27 8.18 4.15
N GLU A 36 7.04 9.26 4.28
CA GLU A 36 7.00 10.43 3.41
C GLU A 36 7.36 10.14 1.95
N LEU A 37 8.06 9.04 1.70
CA LEU A 37 8.43 8.58 0.36
C LEU A 37 7.39 7.61 -0.22
N ASN A 38 6.41 7.17 0.57
CA ASN A 38 5.39 6.26 0.10
C ASN A 38 4.26 7.03 -0.60
N PRO A 39 4.10 6.91 -1.94
CA PRO A 39 3.03 7.60 -2.65
C PRO A 39 1.63 7.18 -2.17
N ASP A 40 1.49 5.95 -1.66
CA ASP A 40 0.22 5.47 -1.11
C ASP A 40 -0.16 6.24 0.16
N GLU A 41 0.81 6.72 0.95
CA GLU A 41 0.52 7.53 2.13
C GLU A 41 -0.11 8.87 1.77
N LEU A 42 0.27 9.48 0.63
CA LEU A 42 -0.35 10.71 0.17
C LEU A 42 -1.83 10.50 -0.18
N ALA A 43 -2.13 9.43 -0.94
CA ALA A 43 -3.50 9.08 -1.28
C ALA A 43 -4.32 8.74 -0.02
N ASN A 44 -3.73 7.94 0.89
CA ASN A 44 -4.37 7.57 2.15
C ASN A 44 -4.62 8.79 3.05
N GLN A 45 -3.74 9.79 3.06
CA GLN A 45 -3.94 11.02 3.81
C GLN A 45 -5.15 11.80 3.29
N ASP A 46 -5.27 11.94 1.97
CA ASP A 46 -6.43 12.62 1.37
C ASP A 46 -7.73 11.88 1.71
N ILE A 47 -7.74 10.55 1.54
CA ILE A 47 -8.89 9.72 1.90
C ILE A 47 -9.22 9.89 3.39
N LYS A 48 -8.27 9.70 4.30
CA LYS A 48 -8.51 9.80 5.76
C LYS A 48 -9.01 11.19 6.16
N ARG A 49 -8.60 12.25 5.44
CA ARG A 49 -9.07 13.61 5.69
C ARG A 49 -10.51 13.82 5.22
N ASN A 50 -10.90 13.21 4.11
CA ASN A 50 -12.18 13.48 3.45
C ASN A 50 -13.27 12.43 3.77
N ILE A 51 -12.89 11.20 4.15
CA ILE A 51 -13.82 10.06 4.31
C ILE A 51 -14.82 10.22 5.46
N PHE A 52 -14.58 11.11 6.41
CA PHE A 52 -15.47 11.35 7.55
C PHE A 52 -16.35 12.58 7.41
N ARG A 53 -16.39 13.21 6.23
CA ARG A 53 -17.21 14.41 5.99
C ARG A 53 -18.70 14.17 6.24
N ASP A 54 -19.19 12.99 5.89
CA ASP A 54 -20.61 12.60 6.04
C ASP A 54 -20.86 11.72 7.29
N GLY A 55 -19.88 11.63 8.19
CA GLY A 55 -19.92 10.78 9.39
C GLY A 55 -18.98 9.58 9.30
N LYS A 56 -18.83 8.87 10.43
CA LYS A 56 -18.04 7.62 10.50
C LYS A 56 -18.97 6.43 10.28
N ALA A 57 -18.60 5.55 9.35
CA ALA A 57 -19.22 4.23 9.25
C ALA A 57 -19.08 3.48 10.58
N LYS A 58 -20.17 2.87 11.04
CA LYS A 58 -20.25 2.13 12.31
C LYS A 58 -19.95 0.66 12.13
N ASP A 59 -20.18 0.15 10.93
CA ASP A 59 -19.95 -1.24 10.57
C ASP A 59 -19.38 -1.38 9.15
N LYS A 60 -19.04 -2.61 8.78
CA LYS A 60 -18.43 -2.93 7.48
C LYS A 60 -19.40 -2.73 6.30
N PRO A 61 -20.72 -3.03 6.41
CA PRO A 61 -21.68 -2.66 5.37
C PRO A 61 -21.73 -1.17 5.06
N GLU A 62 -21.65 -0.29 6.07
CA GLU A 62 -21.64 1.17 5.88
C GLU A 62 -20.34 1.70 5.22
N LEU A 63 -19.31 0.87 5.07
CA LEU A 63 -18.03 1.19 4.42
C LEU A 63 -18.03 0.95 2.90
N MET A 64 -19.05 0.28 2.34
CA MET A 64 -19.10 -0.15 0.93
C MET A 64 -19.92 0.78 0.03
#